data_AF-A0A8J4R1B1-F1
#
_entry.id   AF-A0A8J4R1B1-F1
#
_cell.length_a   1.000
_cell.length_b   1.000
_cell.length_c   1.000
_cell.angle_alpha   90.00
_cell.angle_beta   90.00
_cell.angle_gamma   90.00
#
_symmetry.space_group_name_H-M   'P 1'
#
loop_
_entity.id
_entity.type
_entity.pdbx_description
1 polymer ?
#
loop_
_entity_poly.entity_id
_entity_poly.type
_entity_poly.pdbx_seq_one_letter_code
_entity_poly.pdbx_strand_id
1 'polypeptide(L)'
;MDLSLAVLERAMFHSDNVYEIPNMRIVGRVCFTNYPSNTAFRGFGGPQGMIIAENWIQRIAVELKKSPEEIKEINFQGEGSVLHYGQQLLHCTLSQVWNELKISCDFLNACKEVNQFNVNNRWRKHGIAIVPTKFGISFTAKFMNQAGALVHVYTDGTVLVTHGAVEMGQGLHTKVAQIAASAFNIPLSSVFISETSTDKVISDVLLKVYVLFSYLLQTMFSRK
;
A
#
# COMPACT_ATOMS: atom_id res chain seq x y z
N MET A 1 -13.47 -18.40 -12.71
CA MET A 1 -12.75 -17.10 -12.78
C MET A 1 -12.12 -16.91 -11.41
N ASP A 2 -10.79 -16.79 -11.35
CA ASP A 2 -10.05 -16.57 -10.09
C ASP A 2 -10.29 -15.12 -9.60
N LEU A 3 -9.33 -14.51 -8.91
CA LEU A 3 -9.35 -13.15 -8.40
C LEU A 3 -9.27 -12.05 -9.47
N SER A 4 -9.41 -12.40 -10.76
CA SER A 4 -9.16 -11.50 -11.89
C SER A 4 -10.02 -10.23 -11.88
N LEU A 5 -11.29 -10.30 -11.45
CA LEU A 5 -12.16 -9.13 -11.35
C LEU A 5 -11.69 -8.17 -10.24
N ALA A 6 -11.36 -8.70 -9.06
CA ALA A 6 -10.88 -7.89 -7.95
C ALA A 6 -9.50 -7.25 -8.25
N VAL A 7 -8.65 -7.96 -9.00
CA VAL A 7 -7.39 -7.41 -9.53
C VAL A 7 -7.67 -6.24 -10.49
N LEU A 8 -8.64 -6.40 -11.40
CA LEU A 8 -9.02 -5.35 -12.33
C LEU A 8 -9.59 -4.13 -11.61
N GLU A 9 -10.51 -4.33 -10.66
CA GLU A 9 -11.07 -3.25 -9.85
C GLU A 9 -9.97 -2.46 -9.13
N ARG A 10 -9.00 -3.16 -8.53
CA ARG A 10 -7.88 -2.49 -7.87
C ARG A 10 -7.01 -1.73 -8.85
N ALA A 11 -6.73 -2.27 -10.04
CA ALA A 11 -6.00 -1.54 -11.07
C ALA A 11 -6.74 -0.25 -11.47
N MET A 12 -8.06 -0.32 -11.61
CA MET A 12 -8.90 0.85 -11.91
C MET A 12 -8.81 1.90 -10.80
N PHE A 13 -8.99 1.51 -9.53
CA PHE A 13 -8.90 2.44 -8.38
C PHE A 13 -7.54 3.14 -8.22
N HIS A 14 -6.48 2.65 -8.85
CA HIS A 14 -5.13 3.22 -8.76
C HIS A 14 -4.63 3.77 -10.10
N SER A 15 -5.50 3.87 -11.11
CA SER A 15 -5.11 4.39 -12.43
C SER A 15 -4.85 5.91 -12.43
N ASP A 16 -5.26 6.61 -11.37
CA ASP A 16 -4.94 8.02 -11.10
C ASP A 16 -3.56 8.19 -10.42
N ASN A 17 -3.02 7.13 -9.81
CA ASN A 17 -1.89 7.17 -8.89
C ASN A 17 -2.08 8.28 -7.83
N VAL A 18 -1.32 9.37 -7.95
CA VAL A 18 -1.37 10.53 -7.05
C VAL A 18 -1.86 11.80 -7.73
N TYR A 19 -2.40 11.70 -8.94
CA TYR A 19 -2.66 12.85 -9.79
C TYR A 19 -4.13 13.30 -9.75
N GLU A 20 -4.33 14.60 -9.63
CA GLU A 20 -5.64 15.24 -9.72
C GLU A 20 -6.02 15.34 -11.20
N ILE A 21 -6.94 14.46 -11.63
CA ILE A 21 -7.41 14.39 -13.01
C ILE A 21 -8.91 14.70 -13.00
N PRO A 22 -9.33 15.95 -13.27
CA PRO A 22 -10.72 16.37 -13.09
C PRO A 22 -11.70 15.63 -14.01
N ASN A 23 -11.22 15.17 -15.17
CA ASN A 23 -12.01 14.44 -16.15
C ASN A 23 -11.34 13.10 -16.47
N MET A 24 -11.79 12.03 -15.82
CA MET A 24 -11.20 10.70 -15.98
C MET A 24 -12.27 9.66 -16.26
N ARG A 25 -12.04 8.84 -17.30
CA ARG A 25 -12.87 7.67 -17.60
C ARG A 25 -11.98 6.44 -17.66
N ILE A 26 -12.26 5.46 -16.80
CA ILE A 26 -11.49 4.22 -16.71
C ILE A 26 -12.39 3.07 -17.12
N VAL A 27 -11.92 2.24 -18.04
CA VAL A 27 -12.63 1.04 -18.50
C VAL A 27 -11.67 -0.14 -18.45
N GLY A 28 -12.06 -1.17 -17.71
CA GLY A 28 -11.32 -2.42 -17.59
C GLY A 28 -12.07 -3.58 -18.23
N ARG A 29 -11.34 -4.58 -18.76
CA ARG A 29 -11.90 -5.86 -19.21
C ARG A 29 -10.97 -7.00 -18.79
N VAL A 30 -11.53 -8.07 -18.26
CA VAL A 30 -10.80 -9.32 -18.04
C VAL A 30 -10.92 -10.16 -19.30
N CYS A 31 -9.79 -10.51 -19.90
CA CYS A 31 -9.76 -11.36 -21.09
C CYS A 31 -9.62 -12.84 -20.69
N PHE A 32 -10.49 -13.69 -21.22
CA PHE A 32 -10.31 -15.13 -21.15
C PHE A 32 -9.29 -15.58 -22.21
N THR A 33 -8.34 -16.42 -21.82
CA THR A 33 -7.32 -17.01 -22.69
C THR A 33 -7.10 -18.47 -22.32
N ASN A 34 -6.54 -19.26 -23.24
CA ASN A 34 -6.22 -20.68 -23.01
C ASN A 34 -4.87 -20.88 -22.27
N TYR A 35 -4.47 -19.93 -21.42
CA TYR A 35 -3.30 -20.04 -20.55
C TYR A 35 -3.73 -20.41 -19.12
N PRO A 36 -2.80 -20.90 -18.27
CA PRO A 36 -3.08 -21.08 -16.85
C PRO A 36 -3.64 -19.80 -16.22
N SER A 37 -4.64 -19.95 -15.35
CA SER A 37 -5.32 -18.82 -14.73
C SER A 37 -4.34 -18.04 -13.85
N ASN A 38 -4.20 -16.74 -14.11
CA ASN A 38 -3.48 -15.83 -13.24
C ASN A 38 -4.28 -15.57 -11.95
N THR A 39 -3.57 -15.31 -10.85
CA THR A 39 -4.15 -14.99 -9.53
C THR A 39 -3.43 -13.79 -8.88
N ALA A 40 -3.58 -13.62 -7.58
CA ALA A 40 -2.94 -12.57 -6.80
C ALA A 40 -1.41 -12.57 -6.94
N PHE A 41 -0.85 -11.37 -7.15
CA PHE A 41 0.55 -11.07 -6.89
C PHE A 41 0.63 -9.79 -6.06
N ARG A 42 1.72 -9.57 -5.32
CA ARG A 42 1.89 -8.40 -4.44
C ARG A 42 1.60 -7.09 -5.19
N GLY A 43 0.65 -6.31 -4.66
CA GLY A 43 0.11 -5.10 -5.29
C GLY A 43 -1.25 -5.28 -5.96
N PHE A 44 -1.57 -6.52 -6.36
CA PHE A 44 -2.91 -6.98 -6.72
C PHE A 44 -3.61 -6.10 -7.79
N GLY A 45 -2.90 -5.72 -8.85
CA GLY A 45 -3.42 -4.86 -9.92
C GLY A 45 -3.05 -3.38 -9.76
N GLY A 46 -2.81 -2.92 -8.53
CA GLY A 46 -2.41 -1.53 -8.26
C GLY A 46 -1.15 -1.10 -9.05
N PRO A 47 -0.04 -1.87 -9.03
CA PRO A 47 1.15 -1.54 -9.82
C PRO A 47 0.86 -1.39 -11.32
N GLN A 48 0.01 -2.26 -11.87
CA GLN A 48 -0.39 -2.23 -13.27
C GLN A 48 -1.23 -0.99 -13.61
N GLY A 49 -2.09 -0.52 -12.71
CA GLY A 49 -2.82 0.74 -12.87
C GLY A 49 -1.90 1.95 -12.78
N MET A 50 -1.02 1.99 -11.77
CA MET A 50 -0.13 3.13 -11.51
C MET A 50 0.95 3.30 -12.58
N ILE A 51 1.49 2.22 -13.15
CA ILE A 51 2.52 2.34 -14.19
C ILE A 51 1.98 2.97 -15.48
N ILE A 52 0.69 2.76 -15.78
CA ILE A 52 0.02 3.46 -16.88
C ILE A 52 -0.02 4.95 -16.59
N ALA A 53 -0.32 5.34 -15.35
CA ALA A 53 -0.29 6.74 -14.87
C ALA A 53 1.07 7.42 -15.12
N GLU A 54 2.14 6.80 -14.61
CA GLU A 54 3.49 7.32 -14.78
C GLU A 54 3.92 7.39 -16.25
N ASN A 55 3.44 6.47 -17.10
CA ASN A 55 3.80 6.46 -18.51
C ASN A 55 3.26 7.68 -19.27
N TRP A 56 1.99 8.06 -19.07
CA TRP A 56 1.46 9.24 -19.73
C TRP A 56 1.97 10.55 -19.11
N ILE A 57 2.26 10.60 -17.80
CA ILE A 57 2.97 11.73 -17.19
C ILE A 57 4.32 11.96 -17.88
N GLN A 58 5.09 10.90 -18.09
CA GLN A 58 6.38 10.99 -18.79
C GLN A 58 6.22 11.54 -20.21
N ARG A 59 5.19 11.09 -20.94
CA ARG A 59 4.89 11.58 -22.29
C ARG A 59 4.50 13.05 -22.30
N ILE A 60 3.68 13.48 -21.35
CA ILE A 60 3.30 14.90 -21.18
C ILE A 60 4.55 15.76 -20.93
N ALA A 61 5.46 15.30 -20.06
CA ALA A 61 6.70 16.03 -19.77
C ALA A 61 7.57 16.22 -21.03
N VAL A 62 7.73 15.18 -21.84
CA VAL A 62 8.47 15.24 -23.11
C VAL A 62 7.82 16.22 -24.08
N GLU A 63 6.50 16.15 -24.26
CA GLU A 63 5.75 17.02 -25.19
C GLU A 63 5.85 18.49 -24.78
N LEU A 64 5.69 18.77 -23.48
CA LEU A 64 5.75 20.12 -22.93
C LEU A 64 7.17 20.64 -22.70
N LYS A 65 8.20 19.82 -22.98
CA LYS A 65 9.62 20.13 -22.73
C LYS A 65 9.88 20.55 -21.28
N LYS A 66 9.19 19.91 -20.33
CA LYS A 66 9.34 20.11 -18.89
C LYS A 66 9.95 18.87 -18.24
N SER A 67 10.44 19.01 -17.02
CA SER A 67 10.87 17.82 -16.28
C SER A 67 9.66 16.97 -15.86
N PRO A 68 9.81 15.63 -15.76
CA PRO A 68 8.75 14.78 -15.23
C PRO A 68 8.32 15.23 -13.83
N GLU A 69 9.26 15.65 -12.98
CA GLU A 69 8.99 16.09 -11.61
C GLU A 69 8.11 17.34 -11.58
N GLU A 70 8.35 18.33 -12.44
CA GLU A 70 7.50 19.52 -12.56
C GLU A 70 6.07 19.14 -12.96
N ILE A 71 5.90 18.24 -13.94
CA ILE A 71 4.56 17.78 -14.35
C ILE A 71 3.88 17.04 -13.20
N LYS A 72 4.60 16.23 -12.45
CA LYS A 72 4.06 15.49 -11.30
C LYS A 72 3.56 16.45 -10.23
N GLU A 73 4.42 17.37 -9.79
CA GLU A 73 4.13 18.31 -8.70
C GLU A 73 2.94 19.21 -8.98
N ILE A 74 2.80 19.70 -10.21
CA ILE A 74 1.66 20.55 -10.61
C ILE A 74 0.33 19.79 -10.56
N ASN A 75 0.36 18.47 -10.73
CA ASN A 75 -0.83 17.63 -10.79
C ASN A 75 -1.07 16.81 -9.52
N PHE A 76 -0.35 17.03 -8.41
CA PHE A 76 -0.58 16.25 -7.20
C PHE A 76 -1.96 16.47 -6.57
N GLN A 77 -2.55 15.36 -6.11
CA GLN A 77 -3.67 15.35 -5.19
C GLN A 77 -3.22 15.95 -3.85
N GLY A 78 -4.13 16.66 -3.18
CA GLY A 78 -3.89 17.32 -1.90
C GLY A 78 -4.84 16.84 -0.81
N GLU A 79 -4.71 17.47 0.36
CA GLU A 79 -5.70 17.32 1.43
C GLU A 79 -7.08 17.75 0.93
N GLY A 80 -8.09 16.90 1.12
CA GLY A 80 -9.46 17.18 0.69
C GLY A 80 -9.77 16.90 -0.78
N SER A 81 -8.78 16.51 -1.60
CA SER A 81 -9.00 16.05 -2.98
C SER A 81 -10.04 14.92 -3.02
N VAL A 82 -10.91 14.94 -4.04
CA VAL A 82 -11.91 13.88 -4.24
C VAL A 82 -11.43 12.98 -5.36
N LEU A 83 -11.19 11.72 -5.03
CA LEU A 83 -10.70 10.74 -5.99
C LEU A 83 -11.76 10.43 -7.06
N HIS A 84 -11.33 9.89 -8.19
CA HIS A 84 -12.20 9.58 -9.34
C HIS A 84 -13.38 8.62 -9.04
N TYR A 85 -13.37 7.97 -7.88
CA TYR A 85 -14.46 7.11 -7.36
C TYR A 85 -15.20 7.72 -6.16
N GLY A 86 -15.05 9.02 -5.92
CA GLY A 86 -15.81 9.80 -4.92
C GLY A 86 -15.28 9.76 -3.49
N GLN A 87 -14.17 9.06 -3.23
CA GLN A 87 -13.55 9.07 -1.90
C GLN A 87 -12.77 10.38 -1.66
N GLN A 88 -12.98 11.02 -0.52
CA GLN A 88 -12.17 12.17 -0.11
C GLN A 88 -10.83 11.69 0.48
N LEU A 89 -9.74 12.35 0.08
CA LEU A 89 -8.41 12.11 0.61
C LEU A 89 -8.22 12.92 1.89
N LEU A 90 -7.97 12.22 3.00
CA LEU A 90 -7.73 12.80 4.32
C LEU A 90 -6.33 12.44 4.79
N HIS A 91 -5.69 13.33 5.53
CA HIS A 91 -4.32 13.17 6.04
C HIS A 91 -3.30 12.88 4.93
N CYS A 92 -3.35 13.63 3.83
CA CYS A 92 -2.47 13.49 2.69
C CYS A 92 -1.04 13.94 3.04
N THR A 93 -0.11 12.99 3.16
CA THR A 93 1.31 13.26 3.42
C THR A 93 2.18 13.33 2.16
N LEU A 94 1.56 13.31 0.97
CA LEU A 94 2.26 13.18 -0.31
C LEU A 94 3.35 14.25 -0.50
N SER A 95 2.97 15.52 -0.39
CA SER A 95 3.90 16.64 -0.61
C SER A 95 5.03 16.67 0.42
N GLN A 96 4.75 16.26 1.65
CA GLN A 96 5.76 16.18 2.71
C GLN A 96 6.81 15.10 2.37
N VAL A 97 6.36 13.86 2.14
CA VAL A 97 7.25 12.73 1.81
C VAL A 97 8.04 13.00 0.53
N TRP A 98 7.40 13.61 -0.46
CA TRP A 98 8.05 13.99 -1.71
C TRP A 98 9.21 14.98 -1.50
N ASN A 99 8.98 16.04 -0.72
CA ASN A 99 9.98 17.06 -0.45
C ASN A 99 11.11 16.52 0.45
N GLU A 100 10.78 15.75 1.49
CA GLU A 100 11.76 15.08 2.34
C GLU A 100 12.65 14.13 1.52
N LEU A 101 12.05 13.33 0.62
CA LEU A 101 12.80 12.42 -0.22
C LEU A 101 13.77 13.18 -1.14
N LYS A 102 13.29 14.21 -1.85
CA LYS A 102 14.15 15.05 -2.73
C LYS A 102 15.37 15.63 -2.01
N ILE A 103 15.19 16.06 -0.76
CA ILE A 103 16.27 16.61 0.07
C ILE A 103 17.22 15.48 0.52
N SER A 104 16.67 14.40 1.07
CA SER A 104 17.45 13.31 1.65
C SER A 104 18.36 12.59 0.63
N CYS A 105 17.96 12.55 -0.64
CA CYS A 105 18.74 11.93 -1.71
C CYS A 105 19.51 12.93 -2.59
N ASP A 106 19.51 14.23 -2.23
CA ASP A 106 20.11 15.32 -3.02
C ASP A 106 19.73 15.23 -4.52
N PHE A 107 18.43 15.11 -4.77
CA PHE A 107 17.90 14.77 -6.10
C PHE A 107 18.33 15.79 -7.16
N LEU A 108 18.38 17.08 -6.81
CA LEU A 108 18.77 18.14 -7.72
C LEU A 108 20.24 18.02 -8.16
N ASN A 109 21.14 17.68 -7.25
CA ASN A 109 22.53 17.45 -7.60
C ASN A 109 22.68 16.18 -8.45
N ALA A 110 22.03 15.09 -8.07
CA ALA A 110 22.03 13.84 -8.83
C ALA A 110 21.54 14.03 -10.28
N CYS A 111 20.52 14.86 -10.50
CA CYS A 111 20.09 15.27 -11.85
C CYS A 111 21.18 15.99 -12.64
N LYS A 112 21.92 16.92 -12.02
CA LYS A 112 23.05 17.62 -12.66
C LYS A 112 24.17 16.66 -13.04
N GLU A 113 24.52 15.74 -12.14
CA GLU A 113 25.55 14.73 -12.36
C GLU A 113 25.18 13.79 -13.51
N VAL A 114 23.92 13.32 -13.57
CA VAL A 114 23.41 12.49 -14.66
C VAL A 114 23.49 13.24 -16.00
N ASN A 115 23.10 14.51 -16.04
CA ASN A 115 23.20 15.32 -17.26
C ASN A 115 24.65 15.49 -17.71
N GLN A 116 25.55 15.83 -16.79
CA GLN A 116 26.97 15.99 -17.09
C GLN A 116 27.59 14.67 -17.60
N PHE A 117 27.26 13.55 -16.96
CA PHE A 117 27.70 12.22 -17.41
C PHE A 117 27.19 11.95 -18.82
N ASN A 118 25.92 12.22 -19.10
CA ASN A 118 25.30 11.97 -20.40
C ASN A 118 25.87 12.84 -21.53
N VAL A 119 26.31 14.07 -21.25
CA VAL A 119 27.01 14.91 -22.24
C VAL A 119 28.38 14.33 -22.59
N ASN A 120 29.11 13.83 -21.59
CA ASN A 120 30.49 13.36 -21.76
C ASN A 120 30.60 11.91 -22.26
N ASN A 121 29.51 11.14 -22.22
CA ASN A 121 29.53 9.71 -22.58
C ASN A 121 28.60 9.42 -23.76
N ARG A 122 29.16 9.03 -24.91
CA ARG A 122 28.38 8.69 -26.11
C ARG A 122 27.63 7.36 -25.99
N TRP A 123 28.29 6.33 -25.45
CA TRP A 123 27.82 4.93 -25.48
C TRP A 123 27.25 4.42 -24.16
N ARG A 124 27.28 5.25 -23.12
CA ARG A 124 26.70 4.97 -21.81
C ARG A 124 25.91 6.18 -21.37
N LYS A 125 24.71 5.93 -20.85
CA LYS A 125 23.82 6.96 -20.31
C LYS A 125 23.36 6.55 -18.93
N HIS A 126 23.18 7.54 -18.06
CA HIS A 126 22.51 7.39 -16.78
C HIS A 126 21.10 7.97 -16.87
N GLY A 127 20.21 7.39 -16.07
CA GLY A 127 18.86 7.88 -15.86
C GLY A 127 18.59 8.02 -14.38
N ILE A 128 17.76 8.99 -14.03
CA ILE A 128 17.28 9.23 -12.67
C ILE A 128 15.79 9.51 -12.73
N ALA A 129 15.04 9.02 -11.74
CA ALA A 129 13.63 9.25 -11.63
C ALA A 129 13.21 9.19 -10.16
N ILE A 130 12.22 10.01 -9.81
CA ILE A 130 11.51 9.95 -8.53
C ILE A 130 10.02 9.74 -8.84
N VAL A 131 9.42 8.74 -8.17
CA VAL A 131 8.07 8.26 -8.51
C VAL A 131 7.21 8.24 -7.23
N PRO A 132 6.11 9.00 -7.19
CA PRO A 132 5.21 9.01 -6.05
C PRO A 132 4.24 7.83 -6.10
N THR A 133 3.62 7.50 -4.98
CA THR A 133 2.56 6.49 -4.94
C THR A 133 1.52 6.76 -3.86
N LYS A 134 0.26 6.44 -4.17
CA LYS A 134 -0.84 6.32 -3.21
C LYS A 134 -1.45 4.93 -3.38
N PHE A 135 -1.61 4.20 -2.27
CA PHE A 135 -2.14 2.84 -2.31
C PHE A 135 -3.27 2.64 -1.30
N GLY A 136 -4.46 2.30 -1.80
CA GLY A 136 -5.66 2.09 -0.99
C GLY A 136 -5.58 0.82 -0.14
N ILE A 137 -5.71 0.98 1.18
CA ILE A 137 -5.60 -0.11 2.15
C ILE A 137 -6.99 -0.57 2.60
N SER A 138 -7.45 -1.67 2.04
CA SER A 138 -8.57 -2.54 2.48
C SER A 138 -8.85 -3.54 1.35
N PHE A 139 -9.60 -4.61 1.61
CA PHE A 139 -10.18 -5.39 0.53
C PHE A 139 -11.27 -4.58 -0.19
N THR A 140 -11.38 -4.76 -1.52
CA THR A 140 -12.45 -4.15 -2.32
C THR A 140 -13.82 -4.71 -1.92
N ALA A 141 -13.90 -6.00 -1.57
CA ALA A 141 -15.09 -6.59 -0.99
C ALA A 141 -15.16 -6.30 0.53
N LYS A 142 -16.18 -5.56 0.96
CA LYS A 142 -16.33 -5.07 2.33
C LYS A 142 -16.31 -6.19 3.38
N PHE A 143 -17.03 -7.29 3.14
CA PHE A 143 -17.14 -8.41 4.09
C PHE A 143 -15.81 -9.12 4.35
N MET A 144 -14.81 -8.98 3.48
CA MET A 144 -13.47 -9.54 3.71
C MET A 144 -12.65 -8.70 4.68
N ASN A 145 -13.11 -7.53 5.10
CA ASN A 145 -12.41 -6.69 6.08
C ASN A 145 -12.80 -7.04 7.52
N GLN A 146 -12.72 -8.31 7.87
CA GLN A 146 -12.97 -8.84 9.22
C GLN A 146 -11.74 -9.60 9.72
N ALA A 147 -11.63 -9.75 11.03
CA ALA A 147 -10.49 -10.41 11.67
C ALA A 147 -10.94 -11.04 12.99
N GLY A 148 -10.39 -12.22 13.31
CA GLY A 148 -10.66 -12.94 14.56
C GLY A 148 -9.39 -13.27 15.33
N ALA A 149 -9.50 -13.36 16.66
CA ALA A 149 -8.45 -13.90 17.51
C ALA A 149 -9.03 -14.64 18.71
N LEU A 150 -8.36 -15.70 19.14
CA LEU A 150 -8.62 -16.47 20.35
C LEU A 150 -7.45 -16.29 21.31
N VAL A 151 -7.73 -15.91 22.55
CA VAL A 151 -6.72 -15.64 23.57
C VAL A 151 -7.01 -16.50 24.80
N HIS A 152 -6.00 -17.24 25.26
CA HIS A 152 -6.02 -17.99 26.51
C HIS A 152 -5.01 -17.38 27.48
N VAL A 153 -5.44 -17.15 28.72
CA VAL A 153 -4.57 -16.76 29.83
C VAL A 153 -4.49 -17.95 30.77
N TYR A 154 -3.29 -18.50 30.94
CA TYR A 154 -3.06 -19.62 31.83
C TYR A 154 -2.89 -19.17 33.28
N THR A 155 -3.02 -20.12 34.21
CA THR A 155 -2.91 -19.85 35.65
C THR A 155 -1.52 -19.41 36.10
N ASP A 156 -0.49 -19.66 35.29
CA ASP A 156 0.88 -19.17 35.50
C ASP A 156 1.10 -17.73 34.99
N GLY A 157 0.06 -17.10 34.44
CA GLY A 157 0.09 -15.74 33.90
C GLY A 157 0.61 -15.65 32.46
N THR A 158 0.93 -16.77 31.81
CA THR A 158 1.32 -16.77 30.39
C THR A 158 0.09 -16.65 29.48
N VAL A 159 0.28 -16.05 28.31
CA VAL A 159 -0.79 -15.76 27.35
C VAL A 159 -0.52 -16.48 26.04
N LEU A 160 -1.47 -17.30 25.60
CA LEU A 160 -1.48 -17.94 24.29
C LEU A 160 -2.47 -17.22 23.38
N VAL A 161 -2.01 -16.77 22.22
CA VAL A 161 -2.84 -16.10 21.22
C VAL A 161 -2.85 -16.91 19.93
N THR A 162 -4.02 -17.06 19.34
CA THR A 162 -4.22 -17.55 17.97
C THR A 162 -5.03 -16.54 17.18
N HIS A 163 -4.70 -16.34 15.91
CA HIS A 163 -5.46 -15.49 14.99
C HIS A 163 -5.51 -16.15 13.60
N GLY A 164 -6.49 -15.82 12.77
CA GLY A 164 -6.72 -16.51 11.49
C GLY A 164 -5.82 -16.05 10.34
N ALA A 165 -4.71 -15.39 10.66
CA ALA A 165 -3.81 -14.80 9.67
C ALA A 165 -2.45 -15.50 9.67
N VAL A 166 -1.96 -15.85 8.49
CA VAL A 166 -0.80 -16.74 8.32
C VAL A 166 0.51 -15.95 8.26
N GLU A 167 1.51 -16.41 9.00
CA GLU A 167 2.89 -15.94 8.85
C GLU A 167 3.53 -16.51 7.58
N MET A 168 4.03 -15.61 6.74
CA MET A 168 4.71 -15.93 5.47
C MET A 168 5.95 -15.04 5.26
N GLY A 169 6.53 -14.53 6.36
CA GLY A 169 7.77 -13.72 6.38
C GLY A 169 7.56 -12.23 6.63
N GLN A 170 6.32 -11.78 6.81
CA GLN A 170 5.96 -10.37 7.08
C GLN A 170 6.05 -9.98 8.57
N GLY A 171 6.38 -10.94 9.45
CA GLY A 171 6.51 -10.72 10.89
C GLY A 171 5.17 -10.39 11.55
N LEU A 172 4.11 -11.07 11.11
CA LEU A 172 2.77 -10.93 11.63
C LEU A 172 2.66 -11.47 13.07
N HIS A 173 3.14 -12.69 13.33
CA HIS A 173 3.05 -13.27 14.67
C HIS A 173 3.81 -12.42 15.70
N THR A 174 4.99 -11.91 15.31
CA THR A 174 5.77 -10.98 16.14
C THR A 174 4.98 -9.73 16.52
N LYS A 175 4.27 -9.11 15.57
CA LYS A 175 3.47 -7.92 15.84
C LYS A 175 2.26 -8.21 16.71
N VAL A 176 1.56 -9.33 16.49
CA VAL A 176 0.43 -9.71 17.33
C VAL A 176 0.90 -9.99 18.76
N ALA A 177 2.06 -10.63 18.93
CA ALA A 177 2.66 -10.83 20.25
C ALA A 177 2.98 -9.50 20.95
N GLN A 178 3.54 -8.52 20.22
CA GLN A 178 3.79 -7.17 20.75
C GLN A 178 2.50 -6.45 21.16
N ILE A 179 1.44 -6.58 20.35
CA ILE A 179 0.12 -6.01 20.66
C ILE A 179 -0.45 -6.65 21.92
N ALA A 180 -0.43 -7.99 22.03
CA ALA A 180 -0.91 -8.69 23.21
C ALA A 180 -0.10 -8.33 24.46
N ALA A 181 1.24 -8.32 24.37
CA ALA A 181 2.11 -7.92 25.46
C ALA A 181 1.81 -6.49 25.95
N SER A 182 1.65 -5.55 25.01
CA SER A 182 1.27 -4.17 25.33
C SER A 182 -0.14 -4.05 25.90
N ALA A 183 -1.10 -4.83 25.42
CA ALA A 183 -2.49 -4.78 25.87
C ALA A 183 -2.67 -5.35 27.29
N PHE A 184 -1.95 -6.43 27.60
CA PHE A 184 -1.94 -7.02 28.94
C PHE A 184 -0.90 -6.39 29.88
N ASN A 185 -0.05 -5.49 29.38
CA ASN A 185 1.06 -4.89 30.11
C ASN A 185 1.98 -5.94 30.77
N ILE A 186 2.36 -6.94 29.97
CA ILE A 186 3.24 -8.06 30.36
C ILE A 186 4.47 -8.10 29.45
N PRO A 187 5.59 -8.72 29.86
CA PRO A 187 6.74 -8.86 28.98
C PRO A 187 6.40 -9.74 27.77
N LEU A 188 7.03 -9.43 26.63
CA LEU A 188 6.85 -10.19 25.38
C LEU A 188 7.16 -11.70 25.55
N SER A 189 8.09 -12.04 26.44
CA SER A 189 8.44 -13.43 26.77
C SER A 189 7.29 -14.23 27.39
N SER A 190 6.26 -13.56 27.93
CA SER A 190 5.07 -14.19 28.50
C SER A 190 3.95 -14.40 27.49
N VAL A 191 4.14 -13.99 26.23
CA VAL A 191 3.18 -14.17 25.14
C VAL A 191 3.69 -15.19 24.15
N PHE A 192 2.87 -16.20 23.86
CA PHE A 192 3.13 -17.19 22.83
C PHE A 192 2.06 -17.13 21.74
N ILE A 193 2.48 -17.18 20.47
CA ILE A 193 1.57 -17.26 19.33
C ILE A 193 1.52 -18.70 18.84
N SER A 194 0.34 -19.29 18.83
CA SER A 194 0.11 -20.62 18.23
C SER A 194 0.02 -20.52 16.71
N GLU A 195 0.11 -21.66 16.05
CA GLU A 195 -0.20 -21.79 14.62
C GLU A 195 -1.62 -21.32 14.28
N THR A 196 -1.80 -20.89 13.04
CA THR A 196 -3.11 -20.58 12.48
C THR A 196 -3.89 -21.86 12.21
N SER A 197 -5.06 -22.04 12.83
CA SER A 197 -5.92 -23.21 12.63
C SER A 197 -7.41 -22.86 12.64
N THR A 198 -8.17 -23.53 11.77
CA THR A 198 -9.60 -23.26 11.53
C THR A 198 -10.53 -23.75 12.64
N ASP A 199 -10.07 -24.65 13.50
CA ASP A 199 -10.78 -25.09 14.70
C ASP A 199 -10.71 -24.05 15.84
N LYS A 200 -9.66 -23.22 15.86
CA LYS A 200 -9.45 -22.16 16.85
C LYS A 200 -10.10 -20.84 16.42
N VAL A 201 -9.95 -20.46 15.15
CA VAL A 201 -10.51 -19.21 14.60
C VAL A 201 -11.23 -19.51 13.29
N ILE A 202 -12.55 -19.35 13.29
CA ILE A 202 -13.43 -19.66 12.17
C ILE A 202 -13.65 -18.40 11.31
N SER A 203 -13.70 -18.57 9.98
CA SER A 203 -14.07 -17.53 8.99
C SER A 203 -13.22 -16.26 9.02
N ASP A 204 -11.89 -16.40 8.90
CA ASP A 204 -10.97 -15.25 8.86
C ASP A 204 -10.49 -14.90 7.43
N VAL A 205 -10.35 -13.60 7.15
CA VAL A 205 -9.75 -13.05 5.93
C VAL A 205 -8.98 -11.80 6.32
N LEU A 206 -7.66 -11.90 6.55
CA LEU A 206 -6.90 -10.79 7.11
C LEU A 206 -5.87 -10.22 6.12
N LEU A 207 -6.07 -8.97 5.69
CA LEU A 207 -5.03 -8.13 5.06
C LEU A 207 -4.48 -7.06 6.01
N LYS A 208 -5.09 -6.90 7.19
CA LYS A 208 -4.90 -5.71 8.05
C LYS A 208 -4.03 -5.99 9.25
N VAL A 209 -2.72 -6.08 9.02
CA VAL A 209 -1.74 -6.13 10.12
C VAL A 209 -1.25 -4.74 10.50
N TYR A 210 -1.28 -3.77 9.57
CA TYR A 210 -0.55 -2.51 9.77
C TYR A 210 -1.39 -1.32 10.25
N VAL A 211 -2.72 -1.32 10.09
CA VAL A 211 -3.53 -0.09 10.34
C VAL A 211 -4.69 -0.28 11.31
N LEU A 212 -5.30 -1.47 11.40
CA LEU A 212 -6.56 -1.62 12.16
C LEU A 212 -6.38 -1.67 13.68
N PHE A 213 -5.24 -2.15 14.19
CA PHE A 213 -5.04 -2.25 15.65
C PHE A 213 -4.79 -0.91 16.33
N SER A 214 -4.25 0.09 15.62
CA SER A 214 -4.16 1.47 16.13
C SER A 214 -5.55 2.06 16.38
N TYR A 215 -6.52 1.81 15.48
CA TYR A 215 -7.89 2.28 15.63
C TYR A 215 -8.67 1.51 16.72
N LEU A 216 -8.49 0.19 16.81
CA LEU A 216 -9.13 -0.64 17.85
C LEU A 216 -8.67 -0.24 19.26
N LEU A 217 -7.38 0.06 19.45
CA LEU A 217 -6.85 0.61 20.70
C LEU A 217 -7.48 1.97 21.01
N GLN A 218 -7.62 2.87 20.02
CA GLN A 218 -8.25 4.17 20.23
C GLN A 218 -9.72 4.06 20.66
N THR A 219 -10.48 3.12 20.08
CA THR A 219 -11.90 2.90 20.46
C THR A 219 -12.09 2.17 21.79
N MET A 220 -11.17 1.27 22.18
CA MET A 220 -11.25 0.58 23.48
C MET A 220 -10.82 1.48 24.65
N PHE A 221 -9.92 2.44 24.41
CA PHE A 221 -9.42 3.35 25.45
C PHE A 221 -10.12 4.72 25.50
N SER A 222 -10.98 5.08 24.54
CA SER A 222 -11.83 6.28 24.61
C SER A 222 -13.11 6.09 25.44
N ARG A 223 -13.31 4.92 26.06
CA ARG A 223 -14.31 4.70 27.12
C ARG A 223 -13.64 4.57 28.49
N LYS A 224 -12.99 5.64 28.92
CA LYS A 224 -12.77 5.97 30.33
C LYS A 224 -12.94 7.47 30.50
#